data_AF-A0A8H5QQK6-F1
#
_entry.id   AF-A0A8H5QQK6-F1
#
_cell.length_a   1.000
_cell.length_b   1.000
_cell.length_c   1.000
_cell.angle_alpha   90.00
_cell.angle_beta   90.00
_cell.angle_gamma   90.00
#
_symmetry.space_group_name_H-M   'P 1'
#
loop_
_entity.id
_entity.type
_entity.pdbx_description
1 polymer ?
#
loop_
_entity_poly.entity_id
_entity_poly.type
_entity_poly.pdbx_seq_one_letter_code
_entity_poly.pdbx_strand_id
1 'polypeptide(L)'
;MYGDHLTDSPYRFSTVKIIFGDDSTYWIPVYLLERYPRFRLSYNKPRDVVKLNWLDQTQTADFMDYLRNGTWKSRKPEDLDGSPDYYNRMQQCLSVYGLALDYGMGELARLAFGEFTSMAVRLSVFDLMKMLQEANWALQSSQNALANYFAQRATMTEEAIMADLIARFEGMNTTSRTFTNITLAEVSEMKRKLQQYQERYGSL
;
A
#
# COMPACT_ATOMS: atom_id res chain seq x y z
N MET A 1 6.15 -54.89 13.76
CA MET A 1 5.54 -54.06 14.81
C MET A 1 6.62 -53.16 15.39
N TYR A 2 6.71 -51.92 14.92
CA TYR A 2 7.41 -50.84 15.63
C TYR A 2 6.34 -49.81 15.96
N GLY A 3 6.06 -49.67 17.26
CA GLY A 3 4.96 -48.89 17.77
C GLY A 3 5.18 -47.39 17.60
N ASP A 4 4.13 -46.77 17.07
CA ASP A 4 3.76 -45.37 17.25
C ASP A 4 4.12 -44.84 18.65
N HIS A 5 4.85 -43.73 18.71
CA HIS A 5 4.67 -42.62 19.66
C HIS A 5 5.50 -41.41 19.19
N LEU A 6 5.17 -40.91 17.98
CA LEU A 6 5.52 -39.56 17.56
C LEU A 6 4.24 -38.74 17.47
N THR A 7 3.58 -38.53 18.61
CA THR A 7 2.48 -37.58 18.72
C THR A 7 2.57 -36.75 20.00
N ASP A 8 2.57 -35.44 19.76
CA ASP A 8 1.95 -34.38 20.56
C ASP A 8 2.61 -33.88 21.85
N SER A 9 3.44 -32.84 21.69
CA SER A 9 3.43 -31.71 22.62
C SER A 9 2.84 -30.47 21.94
N PRO A 10 1.68 -29.96 22.38
CA PRO A 10 0.99 -28.82 21.78
C PRO A 10 1.66 -27.45 22.03
N TYR A 11 2.83 -27.41 22.69
CA TYR A 11 3.54 -26.18 23.09
C TYR A 11 4.84 -25.92 22.31
N ARG A 12 5.09 -26.63 21.21
CA ARG A 12 6.43 -26.68 20.57
C ARG A 12 6.81 -25.45 19.73
N PHE A 13 5.94 -24.45 19.57
CA PHE A 13 6.24 -23.27 18.76
C PHE A 13 6.22 -22.01 19.63
N SER A 14 7.38 -21.35 19.76
CA SER A 14 7.47 -20.01 20.32
C SER A 14 6.55 -19.07 19.54
N THR A 15 5.73 -18.28 20.23
CA THR A 15 4.82 -17.32 19.60
C THR A 15 5.17 -15.89 19.97
N VAL A 16 4.79 -14.95 19.11
CA VAL A 16 4.83 -13.51 19.36
C VAL A 16 3.39 -13.01 19.43
N LYS A 17 3.09 -12.13 20.38
CA LYS A 17 1.79 -11.48 20.48
C LYS A 17 1.79 -10.28 19.55
N ILE A 18 0.89 -10.25 18.57
CA ILE A 18 0.68 -9.08 17.71
C ILE A 18 -0.66 -8.44 18.08
N ILE A 19 -0.64 -7.13 18.30
CA ILE A 19 -1.82 -6.30 18.56
C ILE A 19 -1.97 -5.35 17.38
N PHE A 20 -3.12 -5.38 16.70
CA PHE A 20 -3.40 -4.53 15.54
C PHE A 20 -4.08 -3.20 15.95
N GLY A 21 -4.30 -2.32 14.98
CA GLY A 21 -4.89 -0.98 15.21
C GLY A 21 -6.34 -1.03 15.69
N ASP A 22 -7.04 -2.14 15.47
CA ASP A 22 -8.40 -2.43 15.95
C ASP A 22 -8.42 -3.15 17.32
N ASP A 23 -7.30 -3.17 18.04
CA ASP A 23 -7.07 -3.91 19.29
C ASP A 23 -7.19 -5.44 19.18
N SER A 24 -7.40 -5.98 17.98
CA SER A 24 -7.39 -7.42 17.77
C SER A 24 -6.01 -7.99 18.08
N THR A 25 -6.01 -9.17 18.72
CA THR A 25 -4.80 -9.78 19.26
C THR A 25 -4.62 -11.19 18.70
N TYR A 26 -3.45 -11.44 18.12
CA TYR A 26 -3.10 -12.73 17.55
C TYR A 26 -1.77 -13.24 18.12
N TRP A 27 -1.73 -14.54 18.39
CA TRP A 27 -0.50 -15.25 18.73
C TRP A 27 0.05 -15.91 17.47
N ILE A 28 1.15 -15.36 16.95
CA ILE A 28 1.73 -15.83 15.70
C ILE A 28 2.96 -16.69 15.99
N PRO A 29 3.04 -17.91 15.45
CA PRO A 29 4.26 -18.72 15.52
C PRO A 29 5.47 -17.99 14.95
N VAL A 30 6.57 -17.97 15.70
CA VAL A 30 7.82 -17.27 15.34
C VAL A 30 8.32 -17.72 13.96
N TYR A 31 8.20 -18.99 13.60
CA TYR A 31 8.65 -19.50 12.30
C TYR A 31 7.96 -18.84 11.10
N LEU A 32 6.73 -18.33 11.26
CA LEU A 32 6.02 -17.59 10.21
C LEU A 32 6.58 -16.16 10.02
N LEU A 33 7.28 -15.64 11.03
CA LEU A 33 7.85 -14.30 11.04
C LEU A 33 9.36 -14.30 10.74
N GLU A 34 10.06 -15.40 11.00
CA GLU A 34 11.51 -15.54 10.79
C GLU A 34 11.96 -15.32 9.35
N ARG A 35 11.08 -15.59 8.37
CA ARG A 35 11.32 -15.27 6.95
C ARG A 35 11.38 -13.77 6.65
N TYR A 36 11.05 -12.90 7.60
CA TYR A 36 11.07 -11.44 7.45
C TYR A 36 12.08 -10.82 8.44
N PRO A 37 13.35 -10.61 8.02
CA PRO A 37 14.42 -10.20 8.94
C PRO A 37 14.16 -8.89 9.68
N ARG A 38 13.47 -7.92 9.06
CA ARG A 38 13.09 -6.67 9.73
C ARG A 38 11.99 -6.88 10.76
N PHE A 39 11.03 -7.78 10.50
CA PHE A 39 10.04 -8.19 11.49
C PHE A 39 10.69 -8.86 12.70
N ARG A 40 11.75 -9.64 12.47
CA ARG A 40 12.52 -10.25 13.57
C ARG A 40 13.17 -9.23 14.51
N LEU A 41 13.42 -7.99 14.06
CA LEU A 41 13.95 -6.90 14.91
C LEU A 41 12.88 -6.31 15.84
N SER A 42 11.61 -6.56 15.58
CA SER A 42 10.49 -6.00 16.33
C SER A 42 10.18 -6.77 17.62
N TYR A 43 10.82 -7.92 17.84
CA TYR A 43 10.69 -8.74 19.04
C TYR A 43 12.02 -9.41 19.38
N ASN A 44 12.33 -9.63 20.65
CA ASN A 44 13.56 -10.26 21.13
C ASN A 44 13.33 -11.64 21.74
N LYS A 45 12.22 -11.83 22.45
CA LYS A 45 11.88 -13.06 23.19
C LYS A 45 10.53 -13.63 22.74
N PRO A 46 10.31 -14.95 22.89
CA PRO A 46 8.96 -15.53 22.83
C PRO A 46 8.03 -14.79 23.80
N ARG A 47 6.81 -14.48 23.36
CA ARG A 47 5.78 -13.68 24.06
C ARG A 47 5.99 -12.18 24.10
N ASP A 48 6.98 -11.65 23.40
CA ASP A 48 7.05 -10.21 23.15
C ASP A 48 5.82 -9.71 22.40
N VAL A 49 5.52 -8.43 22.59
CA VAL A 49 4.35 -7.77 22.03
C VAL A 49 4.78 -6.82 20.92
N VAL A 50 4.28 -7.07 19.71
CA VAL A 50 4.45 -6.18 18.55
C VAL A 50 3.14 -5.47 18.29
N LYS A 51 3.17 -4.14 18.17
CA LYS A 51 1.99 -3.33 17.86
C LYS A 51 2.01 -2.90 16.40
N LEU A 52 0.97 -3.27 15.66
CA LEU A 52 0.75 -2.92 14.25
C LEU A 52 -0.45 -1.97 14.16
N ASN A 53 -0.25 -0.72 14.57
CA ASN A 53 -1.32 0.28 14.74
C ASN A 53 -1.97 0.76 13.42
N TRP A 54 -1.50 0.27 12.27
CA TRP A 54 -1.82 0.83 10.96
C TRP A 54 -2.88 0.03 10.19
N LEU A 55 -3.32 -1.11 10.72
CA LEU A 55 -4.30 -1.97 10.08
C LEU A 55 -5.65 -1.93 10.81
N ASP A 56 -6.72 -1.77 10.04
CA ASP A 56 -8.11 -1.99 10.45
C ASP A 56 -8.44 -3.49 10.55
N GLN A 57 -9.67 -3.82 10.96
CA GLN A 57 -10.11 -5.20 11.17
C GLN A 57 -10.06 -6.06 9.90
N THR A 58 -10.45 -5.50 8.76
CA THR A 58 -10.45 -6.20 7.46
C THR A 58 -9.03 -6.47 7.00
N GLN A 59 -8.16 -5.47 7.12
CA GLN A 59 -6.75 -5.56 6.78
C GLN A 59 -6.00 -6.54 7.68
N THR A 60 -6.39 -6.64 8.95
CA THR A 60 -5.85 -7.60 9.89
C THR A 60 -6.15 -9.03 9.44
N ALA A 61 -7.38 -9.32 9.02
CA ALA A 61 -7.73 -10.64 8.49
C ALA A 61 -6.92 -11.01 7.24
N ASP A 62 -6.80 -10.08 6.28
CA ASP A 62 -6.04 -10.30 5.05
C ASP A 62 -4.54 -10.48 5.30
N PHE A 63 -3.98 -9.74 6.26
CA PHE A 63 -2.59 -9.90 6.70
C PHE A 63 -2.35 -11.27 7.34
N MET A 64 -3.27 -11.72 8.19
CA MET A 64 -3.20 -13.03 8.83
C MET A 64 -3.31 -14.18 7.82
N ASP A 65 -4.18 -14.04 6.82
CA ASP A 65 -4.30 -15.01 5.73
C ASP A 65 -3.02 -15.05 4.88
N TYR A 66 -2.42 -13.90 4.60
CA TYR A 66 -1.12 -13.85 3.93
C TYR A 66 -0.03 -14.56 4.74
N LEU A 67 0.04 -14.33 6.05
CA LEU A 67 1.02 -15.02 6.89
C LEU A 67 0.84 -16.54 6.87
N ARG A 68 -0.39 -17.03 6.80
CA ARG A 68 -0.68 -18.48 6.76
C ARG A 68 -0.43 -19.10 5.40
N ASN A 69 -0.94 -18.47 4.34
CA ASN A 69 -1.06 -19.08 3.01
C ASN A 69 -0.09 -18.50 1.98
N GLY A 70 0.60 -17.40 2.30
CA GLY A 70 1.48 -16.69 1.37
C GLY A 70 0.75 -15.93 0.26
N THR A 71 -0.58 -15.95 0.27
CA THR A 71 -1.43 -15.28 -0.72
C THR A 71 -2.07 -14.05 -0.10
N TRP A 72 -2.01 -12.92 -0.81
CA TRP A 72 -2.73 -11.71 -0.43
C TRP A 72 -3.65 -11.31 -1.57
N LYS A 73 -4.89 -10.97 -1.21
CA LYS A 73 -5.88 -10.33 -2.07
C LYS A 73 -6.62 -9.36 -1.18
N SER A 74 -6.75 -8.11 -1.59
CA SER A 74 -7.66 -7.19 -0.91
C SER A 74 -9.08 -7.75 -1.04
N ARG A 75 -9.69 -8.14 0.08
CA ARG A 75 -11.10 -8.55 0.07
C ARG A 75 -11.93 -7.40 -0.45
N LYS A 76 -12.83 -7.71 -1.39
CA LYS A 76 -13.92 -6.79 -1.71
C LYS A 76 -14.79 -6.72 -0.47
N PRO A 77 -15.20 -5.53 0.02
CA PRO A 77 -16.37 -5.46 0.89
C PRO A 77 -17.47 -6.24 0.16
N GLU A 78 -18.09 -7.21 0.82
CA GLU A 78 -18.96 -8.19 0.14
C GLU A 78 -20.25 -7.59 -0.43
N ASP A 79 -20.45 -6.28 -0.33
CA ASP A 79 -21.54 -5.56 -0.97
C ASP A 79 -21.02 -4.22 -1.52
N LEU A 80 -21.49 -3.89 -2.73
CA LEU A 80 -21.57 -2.56 -3.35
C LEU A 80 -20.41 -2.09 -4.27
N ASP A 81 -20.79 -1.94 -5.54
CA ASP A 81 -20.05 -1.29 -6.61
C ASP A 81 -20.16 0.25 -6.46
N GLY A 82 -19.64 0.78 -5.34
CA GLY A 82 -19.73 2.19 -4.94
C GLY A 82 -18.38 2.94 -4.97
N SER A 83 -18.43 4.23 -5.30
CA SER A 83 -17.26 5.14 -5.35
C SER A 83 -16.47 5.24 -4.02
N PRO A 84 -17.09 5.33 -2.82
CA PRO A 84 -16.35 5.38 -1.56
C PRO A 84 -15.57 4.09 -1.27
N ASP A 85 -16.17 2.94 -1.57
CA ASP A 85 -15.60 1.63 -1.28
C ASP A 85 -14.39 1.31 -2.18
N TYR A 86 -14.39 1.84 -3.40
CA TYR A 86 -13.25 1.75 -4.31
C TYR A 86 -12.03 2.51 -3.77
N TYR A 87 -12.22 3.75 -3.33
CA TYR A 87 -11.12 4.55 -2.76
C TYR A 87 -10.63 3.98 -1.43
N ASN A 88 -11.55 3.49 -0.57
CA ASN A 88 -11.20 2.80 0.67
C ASN A 88 -10.33 1.57 0.38
N ARG A 89 -10.67 0.77 -0.63
CA ARG A 89 -9.88 -0.40 -1.04
C ARG A 89 -8.48 -0.02 -1.54
N MET A 90 -8.36 1.07 -2.29
CA MET A 90 -7.07 1.59 -2.73
C MET A 90 -6.20 2.05 -1.56
N GLN A 91 -6.80 2.76 -0.60
CA GLN A 91 -6.15 3.14 0.65
C GLN A 91 -5.69 1.90 1.43
N GLN A 92 -6.52 0.85 1.49
CA GLN A 92 -6.14 -0.37 2.18
C GLN A 92 -4.92 -1.05 1.57
N CYS A 93 -4.83 -1.10 0.23
CA CYS A 93 -3.65 -1.61 -0.46
C CYS A 93 -2.39 -0.82 -0.09
N LEU A 94 -2.50 0.50 0.07
CA LEU A 94 -1.39 1.36 0.46
C LEU A 94 -0.99 1.19 1.95
N SER A 95 -1.94 0.98 2.89
CA SER A 95 -1.61 0.60 4.28
C SER A 95 -0.72 -0.63 4.29
N VAL A 96 -1.18 -1.69 3.61
CA VAL A 96 -0.54 -2.99 3.62
C VAL A 96 0.82 -2.90 2.93
N TYR A 97 0.93 -2.12 1.85
CA TYR A 97 2.19 -1.85 1.19
C TYR A 97 3.20 -1.17 2.12
N GLY A 98 2.81 -0.09 2.81
CA GLY A 98 3.69 0.62 3.75
C GLY A 98 4.17 -0.29 4.88
N LEU A 99 3.24 -1.02 5.50
CA LEU A 99 3.56 -2.01 6.52
C LEU A 99 4.54 -3.06 5.99
N ALA A 100 4.29 -3.61 4.81
CA ALA A 100 5.13 -4.63 4.23
C ALA A 100 6.57 -4.13 4.00
N LEU A 101 6.76 -2.87 3.61
CA LEU A 101 8.09 -2.27 3.46
C LEU A 101 8.80 -2.10 4.81
N ASP A 102 8.10 -1.59 5.81
CA ASP A 102 8.64 -1.35 7.15
C ASP A 102 9.16 -2.66 7.76
N TYR A 103 8.42 -3.75 7.52
CA TYR A 103 8.73 -5.08 8.04
C TYR A 103 9.51 -5.98 7.06
N GLY A 104 9.93 -5.47 5.89
CA GLY A 104 10.75 -6.21 4.92
C GLY A 104 10.03 -7.39 4.26
N MET A 105 8.71 -7.34 4.16
CA MET A 105 7.84 -8.35 3.56
C MET A 105 7.68 -8.08 2.05
N GLY A 106 8.77 -8.27 1.28
CA GLY A 106 8.85 -7.85 -0.13
C GLY A 106 7.74 -8.38 -1.03
N GLU A 107 7.34 -9.65 -0.86
CA GLU A 107 6.27 -10.24 -1.68
C GLU A 107 4.89 -9.67 -1.35
N LEU A 108 4.59 -9.43 -0.06
CA LEU A 108 3.37 -8.74 0.35
C LEU A 108 3.33 -7.31 -0.22
N ALA A 109 4.47 -6.62 -0.18
CA ALA A 109 4.59 -5.28 -0.76
C ALA A 109 4.31 -5.29 -2.27
N ARG A 110 4.86 -6.27 -2.99
CA ARG A 110 4.62 -6.45 -4.44
C ARG A 110 3.15 -6.71 -4.74
N LEU A 111 2.50 -7.60 -3.98
CA LEU A 111 1.08 -7.95 -4.18
C LEU A 111 0.16 -6.76 -3.88
N ALA A 112 0.38 -6.09 -2.75
CA ALA A 112 -0.41 -4.93 -2.34
C ALA A 112 -0.29 -3.76 -3.32
N PHE A 113 0.93 -3.45 -3.75
CA PHE A 113 1.15 -2.40 -4.74
C PHE A 113 0.62 -2.79 -6.13
N GLY A 114 0.73 -4.06 -6.51
CA GLY A 114 0.16 -4.57 -7.76
C GLY A 114 -1.36 -4.37 -7.83
N GLU A 115 -2.07 -4.70 -6.76
CA GLU A 115 -3.51 -4.49 -6.70
C GLU A 115 -3.89 -3.01 -6.71
N PHE A 116 -3.16 -2.17 -5.95
CA PHE A 116 -3.31 -0.72 -6.01
C PHE A 116 -3.15 -0.18 -7.43
N THR A 117 -2.05 -0.52 -8.12
CA THR A 117 -1.79 -0.02 -9.48
C THR A 117 -2.84 -0.50 -10.48
N SER A 118 -3.34 -1.74 -10.35
CA SER A 118 -4.43 -2.25 -11.19
C SER A 118 -5.73 -1.44 -11.06
N MET A 119 -6.01 -0.93 -9.86
CA MET A 119 -7.15 -0.04 -9.60
C MET A 119 -6.86 1.39 -10.07
N ALA A 120 -5.63 1.86 -9.87
CA ALA A 120 -5.23 3.21 -10.22
C ALA A 120 -5.28 3.50 -11.72
N VAL A 121 -5.10 2.48 -12.58
CA VAL A 121 -5.27 2.60 -14.04
C VAL A 121 -6.65 3.14 -14.44
N ARG A 122 -7.70 2.90 -13.64
CA ARG A 122 -9.07 3.35 -13.93
C ARG A 122 -9.33 4.81 -13.58
N LEU A 123 -8.44 5.43 -12.83
CA LEU A 123 -8.58 6.79 -12.34
C LEU A 123 -7.64 7.72 -13.10
N SER A 124 -8.02 8.98 -13.25
CA SER A 124 -7.09 10.02 -13.69
C SER A 124 -6.00 10.23 -12.62
N VAL A 125 -4.81 10.68 -13.01
CA VAL A 125 -3.77 11.14 -12.07
C VAL A 125 -4.34 12.15 -11.08
N PHE A 126 -5.27 13.02 -11.50
CA PHE A 126 -5.92 13.98 -10.60
C PHE A 126 -6.68 13.27 -9.46
N ASP A 127 -7.58 12.35 -9.81
CA ASP A 127 -8.41 11.65 -8.82
C ASP A 127 -7.57 10.81 -7.87
N LEU A 128 -6.49 10.20 -8.39
CA LEU A 128 -5.50 9.49 -7.58
C LEU A 128 -4.84 10.39 -6.55
N MET A 129 -4.38 11.56 -6.96
CA MET A 129 -3.66 12.47 -6.08
C MET A 129 -4.58 13.12 -5.06
N LYS A 130 -5.83 13.43 -5.45
CA LYS A 130 -6.87 13.87 -4.53
C LYS A 130 -7.14 12.81 -3.45
N MET A 131 -7.30 11.54 -3.84
CA MET A 131 -7.48 10.44 -2.90
C MET A 131 -6.30 10.30 -1.93
N LEU A 132 -5.05 10.40 -2.44
CA LEU A 132 -3.86 10.32 -1.60
C LEU A 132 -3.76 11.49 -0.60
N GLN A 133 -4.23 12.68 -0.99
CA GLN A 133 -4.26 13.86 -0.13
C GLN A 133 -5.33 13.74 0.96
N GLU A 134 -6.54 13.30 0.60
CA GLU A 134 -7.65 13.08 1.54
C GLU A 134 -7.31 12.02 2.59
N ALA A 135 -6.57 10.99 2.19
CA ALA A 135 -6.16 9.92 3.07
C ALA A 135 -4.97 10.28 4.00
N ASN A 136 -4.46 11.52 3.93
CA ASN A 136 -3.41 12.09 4.78
C ASN A 136 -2.23 11.14 5.03
N TRP A 137 -1.78 10.43 3.99
CA TRP A 137 -0.78 9.40 4.12
C TRP A 137 0.59 9.99 4.49
N ALA A 138 1.01 9.77 5.74
CA ALA A 138 2.39 9.94 6.18
C ALA A 138 3.27 8.77 5.70
N LEU A 139 3.15 8.41 4.43
CA LEU A 139 3.97 7.36 3.85
C LEU A 139 5.34 7.96 3.56
N GLN A 140 6.33 7.74 4.42
CA GLN A 140 7.74 7.93 4.04
C GLN A 140 8.25 6.72 3.26
N SER A 141 7.80 5.51 3.60
CA SER A 141 8.30 4.27 3.01
C SER A 141 7.76 3.99 1.59
N SER A 142 6.59 4.49 1.20
CA SER A 142 6.04 4.26 -0.16
C SER A 142 6.35 5.36 -1.19
N GLN A 143 6.99 6.46 -0.79
CA GLN A 143 7.15 7.66 -1.65
C GLN A 143 7.84 7.34 -2.97
N ASN A 144 8.92 6.55 -2.94
CA ASN A 144 9.68 6.23 -4.15
C ASN A 144 8.87 5.41 -5.16
N ALA A 145 8.08 4.43 -4.70
CA ALA A 145 7.27 3.61 -5.60
C ALA A 145 6.09 4.39 -6.18
N LEU A 146 5.46 5.25 -5.37
CA LEU A 146 4.41 6.15 -5.83
C LEU A 146 4.97 7.19 -6.81
N ALA A 147 6.11 7.80 -6.52
CA ALA A 147 6.78 8.75 -7.42
C ALA A 147 7.11 8.11 -8.77
N ASN A 148 7.68 6.90 -8.76
CA ASN A 148 7.95 6.16 -10.00
C ASN A 148 6.66 5.83 -10.78
N TYR A 149 5.60 5.41 -10.09
CA TYR A 149 4.30 5.17 -10.72
C TYR A 149 3.73 6.44 -11.37
N PHE A 150 3.75 7.57 -10.65
CA PHE A 150 3.26 8.84 -11.19
C PHE A 150 4.13 9.38 -12.33
N ALA A 151 5.44 9.21 -12.28
CA ALA A 151 6.34 9.56 -13.38
C ALA A 151 6.03 8.74 -14.64
N GLN A 152 5.77 7.43 -14.49
CA GLN A 152 5.34 6.59 -15.62
C GLN A 152 4.01 7.07 -16.20
N ARG A 153 3.01 7.30 -15.35
CA ARG A 153 1.69 7.83 -15.74
C ARG A 153 1.79 9.16 -16.49
N ALA A 154 2.65 10.08 -16.03
CA ALA A 154 2.90 11.36 -16.70
C ALA A 154 3.32 11.19 -18.17
N THR A 155 4.05 10.12 -18.49
CA THR A 155 4.51 9.85 -19.87
C THR A 155 3.49 9.16 -20.77
N MET A 156 2.38 8.63 -20.24
CA MET A 156 1.39 7.87 -21.03
C MET A 156 0.52 8.77 -21.90
N THR A 157 0.48 8.54 -23.20
CA THR A 157 -0.24 9.38 -24.19
C THR A 157 -1.75 9.52 -23.94
N GLU A 158 -2.38 8.50 -23.36
CA GLU A 158 -3.83 8.41 -23.12
C GLU A 158 -4.30 9.28 -21.93
N GLU A 159 -3.37 9.69 -21.08
CA GLU A 159 -3.67 10.57 -19.97
C GLU A 159 -3.59 12.02 -20.47
N ALA A 160 -4.66 12.79 -20.37
CA ALA A 160 -4.64 14.22 -20.70
C ALA A 160 -4.95 15.03 -19.44
N ILE A 161 -4.07 15.96 -19.09
CA ILE A 161 -4.35 16.94 -18.03
C ILE A 161 -4.92 18.18 -18.71
N MET A 162 -6.12 18.59 -18.31
CA MET A 162 -6.76 19.80 -18.82
C MET A 162 -6.14 21.06 -18.18
N ALA A 163 -6.05 22.14 -18.94
CA ALA A 163 -5.39 23.38 -18.49
C ALA A 163 -6.04 24.03 -17.26
N ASP A 164 -7.35 23.87 -17.08
CA ASP A 164 -8.09 24.33 -15.91
C ASP A 164 -7.72 23.58 -14.62
N LEU A 165 -7.35 22.30 -14.75
CA LEU A 165 -6.84 21.49 -13.64
C LEU A 165 -5.44 21.96 -13.21
N ILE A 166 -4.58 22.35 -14.15
CA ILE A 166 -3.23 22.89 -13.87
C ILE A 166 -3.32 24.19 -13.07
N ALA A 167 -4.22 25.10 -13.45
CA ALA A 167 -4.41 26.37 -12.74
C ALA A 167 -4.90 26.18 -11.29
N ARG A 168 -5.75 25.17 -11.05
CA ARG A 168 -6.18 24.79 -9.69
C ARG A 168 -5.01 24.25 -8.85
N PHE A 169 -4.03 23.60 -9.47
CA PHE A 169 -2.86 23.04 -8.79
C PHE A 169 -1.82 24.08 -8.37
N GLU A 170 -1.55 25.08 -9.21
CA GLU A 170 -0.65 26.18 -8.86
C GLU A 170 -1.15 26.91 -7.59
N GLY A 171 -2.47 26.97 -7.37
CA GLY A 171 -3.08 27.53 -6.16
C GLY A 171 -3.05 26.63 -4.91
N MET A 172 -2.90 25.31 -5.04
CA MET A 172 -2.82 24.37 -3.90
C MET A 172 -1.40 24.21 -3.36
N ASN A 173 -0.40 24.28 -4.24
CA ASN A 173 1.01 24.05 -3.89
C ASN A 173 1.60 25.19 -3.01
N THR A 174 0.97 26.36 -3.01
CA THR A 174 1.37 27.51 -2.18
C THR A 174 1.04 27.35 -0.69
N THR A 175 0.14 26.43 -0.33
CA THR A 175 -0.47 26.39 1.01
C THR A 175 0.08 25.28 1.90
N SER A 176 0.72 24.24 1.33
CA SER A 176 1.43 23.18 2.08
C SER A 176 2.39 22.39 1.18
N ARG A 177 3.64 22.16 1.62
CA ARG A 177 4.64 21.34 0.91
C ARG A 177 4.58 19.88 1.35
N THR A 178 3.51 19.17 1.01
CA THR A 178 3.44 17.70 1.17
C THR A 178 4.05 16.99 -0.03
N PHE A 179 4.49 15.74 0.16
CA PHE A 179 4.99 14.88 -0.94
C PHE A 179 3.99 14.81 -2.10
N THR A 180 2.70 14.71 -1.79
CA THR A 180 1.60 14.70 -2.75
C THR A 180 1.57 15.99 -3.57
N ASN A 181 1.70 17.16 -2.93
CA ASN A 181 1.67 18.45 -3.63
C ASN A 181 2.91 18.66 -4.52
N ILE A 182 4.09 18.23 -4.07
CA ILE A 182 5.34 18.29 -4.85
C ILE A 182 5.24 17.38 -6.07
N THR A 183 4.91 16.11 -5.86
CA THR A 183 4.77 15.11 -6.94
C THR A 183 3.74 15.57 -7.97
N LEU A 184 2.67 16.22 -7.51
CA LEU A 184 1.58 16.68 -8.37
C LEU A 184 1.99 17.83 -9.27
N ALA A 185 2.74 18.79 -8.72
CA ALA A 185 3.29 19.90 -9.49
C ALA A 185 4.28 19.40 -10.55
N GLU A 186 5.18 18.49 -10.16
CA GLU A 186 6.17 17.91 -11.08
C GLU A 186 5.51 17.09 -12.19
N VAL A 187 4.55 16.23 -11.86
CA VAL A 187 3.81 15.40 -12.83
C VAL A 187 2.98 16.26 -13.77
N SER A 188 2.30 17.28 -13.24
CA SER A 188 1.52 18.21 -14.05
C SER A 188 2.40 19.01 -15.01
N GLU A 189 3.56 19.48 -14.55
CA GLU A 189 4.51 20.21 -15.38
C GLU A 189 5.11 19.33 -16.48
N MET A 190 5.55 18.11 -16.14
CA MET A 190 6.05 17.12 -17.10
C MET A 190 4.99 16.84 -18.18
N LYS A 191 3.74 16.65 -17.75
CA LYS A 191 2.66 16.36 -18.67
C LYS A 191 2.37 17.51 -19.63
N ARG A 192 2.31 18.73 -19.09
CA ARG A 192 2.11 19.95 -19.89
C ARG A 192 3.19 20.10 -20.95
N LYS A 193 4.46 19.88 -20.58
CA LYS A 193 5.57 19.94 -21.53
C LYS A 193 5.44 18.88 -22.63
N LEU A 194 5.03 17.66 -22.28
CA LEU A 194 4.79 16.59 -23.27
C LEU A 194 3.63 16.92 -24.22
N GLN A 195 2.52 17.44 -23.70
CA GLN A 195 1.37 17.85 -24.52
C GLN A 195 1.74 19.00 -25.47
N GLN A 196 2.44 20.04 -24.98
CA GLN A 196 2.93 21.14 -25.82
C GLN A 196 3.88 20.66 -26.91
N TYR A 197 4.73 19.67 -26.61
CA TYR A 197 5.59 19.06 -27.60
C TYR A 197 4.77 18.34 -28.69
N GLN A 198 3.77 17.56 -28.29
CA GLN A 198 2.89 16.85 -29.23
C GLN A 198 2.06 17.81 -30.10
N GLU A 199 1.54 18.90 -29.52
CA GLU A 199 0.82 19.95 -30.26
C GLU A 199 1.71 20.63 -31.31
N ARG A 200 3.00 20.82 -31.00
CA ARG A 200 3.94 21.56 -31.85
C ARG A 200 4.62 20.69 -32.90
N TYR A 201 4.85 19.41 -32.61
CA TYR A 201 5.67 18.53 -33.45
C TYR A 201 4.96 17.25 -33.91
N GLY A 202 3.69 17.06 -33.55
CA GLY A 202 2.94 15.84 -33.83
C GLY A 202 3.16 14.74 -32.78
N SER A 203 2.39 13.64 -32.88
CA SER A 203 2.53 12.50 -31.96
C SER A 203 3.93 11.90 -32.03
N LEU A 204 4.51 11.58 -30.86
CA LEU A 204 5.72 10.77 -30.73
C LEU A 204 5.52 9.36 -31.29
#